data_AF-A0AA96U2N7-F1
#
_entry.id   AF-A0AA96U2N7-F1
#
_cell.length_a   1.000
_cell.length_b   1.000
_cell.length_c   1.000
_cell.angle_alpha   90.00
_cell.angle_beta   90.00
_cell.angle_gamma   90.00
#
_symmetry.space_group_name_H-M   'P 1'
#
loop_
_entity.id
_entity.type
_entity.pdbx_description
1 polymer ?
#
loop_
_entity_poly.entity_id
_entity_poly.type
_entity_poly.pdbx_seq_one_letter_code
_entity_poly.pdbx_strand_id
1 'polypeptide(L)'
;MQISLIENGFDSLRKGYTHLTKHEDLEISGAPEIERFSALKDSILSIQHGMEILFKHILRERNELLLYSDISKLKGAYKSKNKNEISELYEADGVHTITFKESIDRLRDILNISMSDDARALFLKVETWRNKITHSAVIILEQDIAKTLLKVLFTLDHLLAPILGETYTRAQGRVDLERAYNLTKAAHGELENKVKAQAVEGLIAALQAAKINASVPDVVLITDPEKANIVLQHMEKQGGLRFSSDVVNGHCSGHTQIISISQDGHSVLYANDNECGYLFKFSGLVIYITALTNSASPLIYLFSEPIEPIGDDPLLDIGKNYKVQKGAVLDEDGEEIWSREFYEQSNAEVYSGESPELPAHKDAFRILSGGLSICLNVQKLQYIPGHKMFRHSASVSANSLVTLIKNQIDEAIEP
;
A
#
# COMPACT_ATOMS: atom_id res chain seq x y z
N MET A 1 18.25 26.75 -13.67
CA MET A 1 17.70 25.45 -13.25
C MET A 1 18.15 24.43 -14.27
N GLN A 2 18.77 23.34 -13.84
CA GLN A 2 19.24 22.25 -14.71
C GLN A 2 18.55 20.96 -14.24
N ILE A 3 17.79 20.30 -15.11
CA ILE A 3 17.11 19.04 -14.81
C ILE A 3 17.81 17.95 -15.63
N SER A 4 18.25 16.88 -14.97
CA SER A 4 18.89 15.76 -15.66
C SER A 4 17.88 14.95 -16.49
N LEU A 5 18.37 14.14 -17.43
CA LEU A 5 17.51 13.24 -18.20
C LEU A 5 16.73 12.29 -17.29
N ILE A 6 17.40 11.72 -16.29
CA ILE A 6 16.77 10.76 -15.38
C ILE A 6 15.64 11.41 -14.55
N GLU A 7 15.87 12.59 -13.98
CA GLU A 7 14.85 13.35 -13.24
C GLU A 7 13.65 13.72 -14.13
N ASN A 8 13.91 14.19 -15.35
CA ASN A 8 12.85 14.54 -16.29
C ASN A 8 12.03 13.32 -16.74
N GLY A 9 12.71 12.19 -16.98
CA GLY A 9 12.08 10.93 -17.33
C GLY A 9 11.17 10.41 -16.23
N PHE A 10 11.63 10.47 -14.98
CA PHE A 10 10.83 10.08 -13.82
C PHE A 10 9.67 11.02 -13.54
N ASP A 11 9.87 12.34 -13.61
CA ASP A 11 8.78 13.30 -13.44
C ASP A 11 7.66 13.07 -14.47
N SER A 12 8.04 12.79 -15.72
CA SER A 12 7.10 12.49 -16.80
C SER A 12 6.37 11.16 -16.57
N LEU A 13 7.07 10.09 -16.17
CA LEU A 13 6.40 8.85 -15.80
C LEU A 13 5.42 9.05 -14.63
N ARG A 14 5.84 9.77 -13.57
CA ARG A 14 5.01 10.08 -12.40
C ARG A 14 3.73 10.83 -12.78
N LYS A 15 3.84 11.85 -13.63
CA LYS A 15 2.68 12.55 -14.21
C LYS A 15 1.77 11.58 -14.95
N GLY A 16 2.36 10.68 -15.73
CA GLY A 16 1.66 9.61 -16.43
C GLY A 16 0.75 8.77 -15.51
N TYR A 17 1.29 8.33 -14.37
CA TYR A 17 0.52 7.62 -13.36
C TYR A 17 -0.57 8.49 -12.72
N THR A 18 -0.22 9.71 -12.30
CA THR A 18 -1.19 10.62 -11.68
C THR A 18 -2.41 10.85 -12.58
N HIS A 19 -2.19 10.99 -13.88
CA HIS A 19 -3.26 11.13 -14.86
C HIS A 19 -4.06 9.84 -15.06
N LEU A 20 -3.42 8.67 -14.97
CA LEU A 20 -4.10 7.38 -15.04
C LEU A 20 -4.99 7.13 -13.82
N THR A 21 -4.49 7.40 -12.61
CA THR A 21 -5.29 7.30 -11.38
C THR A 21 -6.45 8.29 -11.40
N LYS A 22 -6.21 9.53 -11.86
CA LYS A 22 -7.29 10.51 -12.05
C LYS A 22 -8.36 9.99 -13.02
N HIS A 23 -7.97 9.27 -14.07
CA HIS A 23 -8.93 8.64 -14.98
C HIS A 23 -9.80 7.60 -14.26
N GLU A 24 -9.20 6.72 -13.46
CA GLU A 24 -9.93 5.71 -12.66
C GLU A 24 -10.89 6.37 -11.66
N ASP A 25 -10.46 7.42 -10.96
CA ASP A 25 -11.32 8.18 -10.03
C ASP A 25 -12.53 8.82 -10.74
N LEU A 26 -12.31 9.35 -11.95
CA LEU A 26 -13.38 9.92 -12.78
C LEU A 26 -14.32 8.85 -13.34
N GLU A 27 -13.82 7.64 -13.65
CA GLU A 27 -14.64 6.49 -14.03
C GLU A 27 -15.55 6.05 -12.88
N ILE A 28 -15.00 5.91 -11.67
CA ILE A 28 -15.73 5.48 -10.46
C ILE A 28 -16.81 6.50 -10.09
N SER A 29 -16.51 7.80 -10.17
CA SER A 29 -17.46 8.87 -9.86
C SER A 29 -18.52 9.10 -10.95
N GLY A 30 -18.46 8.36 -12.05
CA GLY A 30 -19.40 8.50 -13.17
C GLY A 30 -19.26 9.82 -13.93
N ALA A 31 -18.05 10.40 -13.93
CA ALA A 31 -17.78 11.68 -14.58
C ALA A 31 -17.99 11.61 -16.11
N PRO A 32 -18.21 12.77 -16.77
CA PRO A 32 -18.39 12.83 -18.21
C PRO A 32 -17.20 12.25 -19.00
N GLU A 33 -17.49 11.58 -20.12
CA GLU A 33 -16.50 10.92 -20.98
C GLU A 33 -15.36 11.87 -21.40
N ILE A 34 -15.66 13.15 -21.66
CA ILE A 34 -14.66 14.15 -22.07
C ILE A 34 -13.57 14.36 -21.00
N GLU A 35 -13.94 14.35 -19.72
CA GLU A 35 -13.02 14.55 -18.60
C GLU A 35 -12.15 13.33 -18.39
N ARG A 36 -12.75 12.15 -18.46
CA ARG A 36 -12.04 10.86 -18.41
C ARG A 36 -11.05 10.73 -19.56
N PHE A 37 -11.48 11.04 -20.77
CA PHE A 37 -10.61 10.99 -21.95
C PHE A 37 -9.45 11.98 -21.86
N SER A 38 -9.65 13.18 -21.32
CA SER A 38 -8.56 14.13 -21.10
C SER A 38 -7.50 13.58 -20.14
N ALA A 39 -7.92 12.94 -19.05
CA ALA A 39 -7.00 12.29 -18.11
C ALA A 39 -6.20 11.17 -18.79
N LEU A 40 -6.83 10.30 -19.59
CA LEU A 40 -6.11 9.27 -20.35
C LEU A 40 -5.15 9.85 -21.39
N LYS A 41 -5.56 10.90 -22.10
CA LYS A 41 -4.70 11.60 -23.06
C LYS A 41 -3.43 12.10 -22.38
N ASP A 42 -3.56 12.77 -21.25
CA ASP A 42 -2.42 13.32 -20.52
C ASP A 42 -1.53 12.20 -19.96
N SER A 43 -2.13 11.08 -19.57
CA SER A 43 -1.40 9.87 -19.18
C SER A 43 -0.57 9.30 -20.33
N ILE A 44 -1.14 9.11 -21.52
CA ILE A 44 -0.43 8.59 -22.70
C ILE A 44 0.77 9.47 -23.05
N LEU A 45 0.56 10.79 -23.11
CA LEU A 45 1.60 11.75 -23.46
C LEU A 45 2.76 11.70 -22.47
N SER A 46 2.44 11.68 -21.18
CA SER A 46 3.43 11.69 -20.10
C SER A 46 4.19 10.36 -20.01
N ILE A 47 3.50 9.22 -20.14
CA ILE A 47 4.12 7.89 -20.13
C ILE A 47 5.06 7.72 -21.33
N GLN A 48 4.62 8.06 -22.55
CA GLN A 48 5.47 7.95 -23.74
C GLN A 48 6.73 8.81 -23.62
N HIS A 49 6.58 10.05 -23.17
CA HIS A 49 7.70 10.94 -22.97
C HIS A 49 8.66 10.41 -21.89
N GLY A 50 8.13 9.95 -20.75
CA GLY A 50 8.91 9.35 -19.68
C GLY A 50 9.72 8.14 -20.14
N MET A 51 9.12 7.23 -20.89
CA MET A 51 9.83 6.09 -21.49
C MET A 51 10.97 6.55 -22.40
N GLU A 52 10.70 7.47 -23.34
CA GLU A 52 11.70 7.95 -24.29
C GLU A 52 12.90 8.57 -23.59
N ILE A 53 12.66 9.40 -22.59
CA ILE A 53 13.72 10.07 -21.84
C ILE A 53 14.54 9.07 -21.03
N LEU A 54 13.90 8.11 -20.36
CA LEU A 54 14.61 7.08 -19.59
C LEU A 54 15.43 6.14 -20.48
N PHE A 55 14.91 5.76 -21.64
CA PHE A 55 15.65 4.95 -22.61
C PHE A 55 16.87 5.70 -23.15
N LYS A 56 16.69 6.98 -23.47
CA LYS A 56 17.82 7.87 -23.83
C LYS A 56 18.83 7.99 -22.70
N HIS A 57 18.38 8.12 -21.45
CA HIS A 57 19.28 8.17 -20.30
C HIS A 57 20.14 6.89 -20.21
N ILE A 58 19.55 5.71 -20.31
CA ILE A 58 20.28 4.43 -20.27
C ILE A 58 21.31 4.35 -21.39
N LEU A 59 20.95 4.76 -22.61
CA LEU A 59 21.87 4.81 -23.75
C LEU A 59 23.04 5.77 -23.47
N ARG A 60 22.75 6.96 -22.91
CA ARG A 60 23.76 7.97 -22.57
C ARG A 60 24.75 7.46 -21.54
N GLU A 61 24.27 6.82 -20.47
CA GLU A 61 25.11 6.27 -19.39
C GLU A 61 26.10 5.23 -19.92
N ARG A 62 25.73 4.50 -20.98
CA ARG A 62 26.64 3.57 -21.65
C ARG A 62 27.58 4.27 -22.62
N ASN A 63 27.04 5.12 -23.49
CA ASN A 63 27.81 5.91 -24.44
C ASN A 63 26.95 7.04 -25.05
N GLU A 64 27.35 8.30 -24.83
CA GLU A 64 26.64 9.49 -25.33
C GLU A 64 26.41 9.48 -26.85
N LEU A 65 27.27 8.85 -27.64
CA LEU A 65 27.10 8.74 -29.11
C LEU A 65 25.84 7.96 -29.50
N LEU A 66 25.35 7.08 -28.62
CA LEU A 66 24.13 6.31 -28.85
C LEU A 66 22.87 7.19 -28.83
N LEU A 67 22.96 8.45 -28.41
CA LEU A 67 21.83 9.39 -28.45
C LEU A 67 21.56 10.01 -29.82
N TYR A 68 22.51 9.91 -30.76
CA TYR A 68 22.43 10.65 -32.02
C TYR A 68 22.16 9.73 -33.19
N SER A 69 21.36 10.22 -34.13
CA SER A 69 21.01 9.48 -35.35
C SER A 69 22.17 9.40 -36.34
N ASP A 70 22.96 10.49 -36.46
CA ASP A 70 24.09 10.60 -37.39
C ASP A 70 25.39 10.99 -36.68
N ILE A 71 26.28 10.01 -36.52
CA ILE A 71 27.58 10.19 -35.85
C ILE A 71 28.52 11.08 -36.68
N SER A 72 28.37 11.13 -38.01
CA SER A 72 29.29 11.88 -38.89
C SER A 72 29.25 13.38 -38.61
N LYS A 73 28.09 13.89 -38.18
CA LYS A 73 27.87 15.30 -37.85
C LYS A 73 28.41 15.70 -36.48
N LEU A 74 28.63 14.73 -35.59
CA LEU A 74 29.09 15.01 -34.22
C LEU A 74 30.49 15.60 -34.17
N LYS A 75 31.37 15.30 -35.15
CA LYS A 75 32.71 15.89 -35.21
C LYS A 75 32.67 17.42 -35.29
N GLY A 76 31.69 17.97 -36.03
CA GLY A 76 31.44 19.41 -36.07
C GLY A 76 30.94 19.94 -34.74
N ALA A 77 29.95 19.26 -34.16
CA ALA A 77 29.37 19.62 -32.87
C ALA A 77 30.41 19.65 -31.73
N TYR A 78 31.28 18.64 -31.63
CA TYR A 78 32.36 18.61 -30.63
C TYR A 78 33.34 19.78 -30.80
N LYS A 79 33.65 20.20 -32.04
CA LYS A 79 34.48 21.38 -32.27
C LYS A 79 33.82 22.65 -31.77
N SER A 80 32.52 22.82 -32.02
CA SER A 80 31.77 23.98 -31.54
C SER A 80 31.61 23.98 -30.01
N LYS A 81 31.38 22.81 -29.40
CA LYS A 81 31.33 22.66 -27.93
C LYS A 81 32.68 23.01 -27.28
N ASN A 82 33.80 22.55 -27.84
CA ASN A 82 35.15 22.89 -27.36
C ASN A 82 35.50 24.37 -27.49
N LYS A 83 34.85 25.09 -28.42
CA LYS A 83 34.97 26.55 -28.57
C LYS A 83 33.97 27.32 -27.69
N ASN A 84 33.15 26.64 -26.89
CA ASN A 84 32.06 27.20 -26.10
C ASN A 84 31.01 27.95 -26.97
N GLU A 85 30.84 27.56 -28.24
CA GLU A 85 29.80 28.11 -29.13
C GLU A 85 28.43 27.49 -28.84
N ILE A 86 28.41 26.25 -28.37
CA ILE A 86 27.22 25.48 -27.99
C ILE A 86 27.46 24.80 -26.65
N SER A 87 26.39 24.59 -25.88
CA SER A 87 26.45 23.92 -24.58
C SER A 87 26.26 22.41 -24.70
N GLU A 88 25.38 22.00 -25.62
CA GLU A 88 25.04 20.60 -25.87
C GLU A 88 25.16 20.25 -27.35
N LEU A 89 25.52 19.00 -27.66
CA LEU A 89 25.84 18.61 -29.05
C LEU A 89 24.63 18.67 -29.99
N TYR A 90 23.41 18.55 -29.46
CA TYR A 90 22.17 18.65 -30.25
C TYR A 90 21.85 20.08 -30.69
N GLU A 91 22.54 21.09 -30.15
CA GLU A 91 22.38 22.49 -30.59
C GLU A 91 23.09 22.76 -31.93
N ALA A 92 24.00 21.88 -32.34
CA ALA A 92 24.68 22.00 -33.62
C ALA A 92 23.73 21.70 -34.79
N ASP A 93 23.84 22.49 -35.87
CA ASP A 93 22.95 22.38 -37.02
C ASP A 93 23.02 20.98 -37.67
N GLY A 94 21.84 20.44 -37.98
CA GLY A 94 21.66 19.11 -38.54
C GLY A 94 21.97 17.93 -37.61
N VAL A 95 22.28 18.16 -36.32
CA VAL A 95 22.41 17.10 -35.31
C VAL A 95 21.04 16.80 -34.72
N HIS A 96 20.60 15.55 -34.84
CA HIS A 96 19.33 15.09 -34.29
C HIS A 96 19.56 13.97 -33.28
N THR A 97 18.75 13.97 -32.22
CA THR A 97 18.69 12.83 -31.32
C THR A 97 17.83 11.73 -31.93
N ILE A 98 18.06 10.50 -31.47
CA ILE A 98 17.27 9.34 -31.87
C ILE A 98 15.79 9.50 -31.52
N THR A 99 14.93 8.88 -32.32
CA THR A 99 13.50 8.70 -32.08
C THR A 99 13.23 7.69 -30.96
N PHE A 100 11.98 7.61 -30.50
CA PHE A 100 11.57 6.63 -29.49
C PHE A 100 11.78 5.19 -29.98
N LYS A 101 11.33 4.87 -31.19
CA LYS A 101 11.57 3.57 -31.81
C LYS A 101 13.06 3.22 -31.90
N GLU A 102 13.90 4.16 -32.37
CA GLU A 102 15.35 3.94 -32.41
C GLU A 102 15.94 3.71 -31.02
N SER A 103 15.43 4.39 -29.99
CA SER A 103 15.90 4.14 -28.61
C SER A 103 15.62 2.72 -28.15
N ILE A 104 14.43 2.18 -28.44
CA ILE A 104 14.06 0.79 -28.12
C ILE A 104 14.98 -0.19 -28.85
N ASP A 105 15.12 0.00 -30.17
CA ASP A 105 15.91 -0.89 -31.01
C ASP A 105 17.39 -0.86 -30.56
N ARG A 106 17.95 0.30 -30.18
CA ARG A 106 19.33 0.40 -29.66
C ARG A 106 19.50 -0.24 -28.28
N LEU A 107 18.54 -0.11 -27.36
CA LEU A 107 18.59 -0.78 -26.05
C LEU A 107 18.66 -2.30 -26.23
N ARG A 108 17.82 -2.85 -27.11
CA ARG A 108 17.76 -4.29 -27.37
C ARG A 108 18.98 -4.78 -28.15
N ASP A 109 19.30 -4.14 -29.27
CA ASP A 109 20.23 -4.68 -30.26
C ASP A 109 21.69 -4.30 -29.98
N ILE A 110 21.95 -3.16 -29.32
CA ILE A 110 23.32 -2.69 -29.02
C ILE A 110 23.69 -2.96 -27.57
N LEU A 111 22.81 -2.61 -26.62
CA LEU A 111 23.08 -2.83 -25.19
C LEU A 111 22.71 -4.24 -24.71
N ASN A 112 22.13 -5.07 -25.58
CA ASN A 112 21.70 -6.43 -25.29
C ASN A 112 20.79 -6.52 -24.06
N ILE A 113 19.95 -5.49 -23.86
CA ILE A 113 18.94 -5.49 -22.80
C ILE A 113 17.84 -6.46 -23.21
N SER A 114 17.58 -7.45 -22.37
CA SER A 114 16.56 -8.47 -22.60
C SER A 114 15.17 -7.84 -22.68
N MET A 115 14.66 -7.70 -23.90
CA MET A 115 13.33 -7.17 -24.20
C MET A 115 12.64 -8.12 -25.18
N SER A 116 11.48 -8.66 -24.78
CA SER A 116 10.68 -9.51 -25.66
C SER A 116 10.06 -8.72 -26.82
N ASP A 117 9.74 -9.39 -27.92
CA ASP A 117 9.02 -8.77 -29.03
C ASP A 117 7.64 -8.24 -28.62
N ASP A 118 6.99 -8.92 -27.65
CA ASP A 118 5.74 -8.45 -27.05
C ASP A 118 5.91 -7.12 -26.31
N ALA A 119 6.98 -6.98 -25.50
CA ALA A 119 7.29 -5.73 -24.80
C ALA A 119 7.57 -4.60 -25.79
N ARG A 120 8.35 -4.89 -26.84
CA ARG A 120 8.62 -3.94 -27.92
C ARG A 120 7.34 -3.50 -28.63
N ALA A 121 6.48 -4.44 -29.02
CA ALA A 121 5.22 -4.14 -29.68
C ALA A 121 4.30 -3.29 -28.79
N LEU A 122 4.29 -3.58 -27.48
CA LEU A 122 3.54 -2.84 -26.48
C LEU A 122 4.00 -1.38 -26.37
N PHE A 123 5.30 -1.12 -26.32
CA PHE A 123 5.84 0.25 -26.28
C PHE A 123 5.52 1.04 -27.56
N LEU A 124 5.68 0.43 -28.74
CA LEU A 124 5.36 1.06 -30.02
C LEU A 124 3.85 1.33 -30.20
N LYS A 125 2.99 0.57 -29.52
CA LYS A 125 1.55 0.82 -29.48
C LYS A 125 1.24 2.16 -28.79
N VAL A 126 1.95 2.48 -27.69
CA VAL A 126 1.79 3.77 -26.98
C VAL A 126 2.27 4.93 -27.86
N GLU A 127 3.39 4.79 -28.57
CA GLU A 127 3.86 5.79 -29.54
C GLU A 127 2.82 6.03 -30.64
N THR A 128 2.21 4.96 -31.15
CA THR A 128 1.14 5.05 -32.15
C THR A 128 -0.05 5.84 -31.63
N TRP A 129 -0.46 5.62 -30.37
CA TRP A 129 -1.53 6.37 -29.73
C TRP A 129 -1.18 7.83 -29.49
N ARG A 130 0.02 8.10 -28.99
CA ARG A 130 0.54 9.47 -28.83
C ARG A 130 0.46 10.23 -30.16
N ASN A 131 0.97 9.65 -31.25
CA ASN A 131 0.93 10.28 -32.56
C ASN A 131 -0.50 10.50 -33.07
N LYS A 132 -1.38 9.52 -32.87
CA LYS A 132 -2.80 9.62 -33.20
C LYS A 132 -3.49 10.76 -32.46
N ILE A 133 -3.30 10.85 -31.15
CA ILE A 133 -3.93 11.88 -30.30
C ILE A 133 -3.37 13.28 -30.58
N THR A 134 -2.08 13.38 -30.91
CA THR A 134 -1.43 14.66 -31.20
C THR A 134 -1.78 15.19 -32.60
N HIS A 135 -1.91 14.33 -33.60
CA HIS A 135 -1.99 14.74 -35.01
C HIS A 135 -3.31 14.39 -35.72
N SER A 136 -4.27 13.74 -35.06
CA SER A 136 -5.53 13.32 -35.69
C SER A 136 -6.71 13.38 -34.72
N ALA A 137 -7.92 13.60 -35.23
CA ALA A 137 -9.14 13.34 -34.49
C ALA A 137 -9.36 11.82 -34.45
N VAL A 138 -9.26 11.19 -33.29
CA VAL A 138 -9.27 9.72 -33.19
C VAL A 138 -10.36 9.26 -32.23
N ILE A 139 -11.11 8.26 -32.67
CA ILE A 139 -12.00 7.45 -31.83
C ILE A 139 -11.17 6.29 -31.28
N ILE A 140 -10.91 6.28 -29.99
CA ILE A 140 -10.19 5.19 -29.30
C ILE A 140 -11.09 4.68 -28.17
N LEU A 141 -11.25 3.37 -28.05
CA LEU A 141 -12.02 2.76 -26.95
C LEU A 141 -11.28 2.95 -25.62
N GLU A 142 -11.92 3.67 -24.69
CA GLU A 142 -11.38 4.09 -23.39
C GLU A 142 -10.79 2.92 -22.58
N GLN A 143 -11.55 1.81 -22.48
CA GLN A 143 -11.17 0.64 -21.67
C GLN A 143 -9.92 -0.09 -22.19
N ASP A 144 -9.66 -0.05 -23.50
CA ASP A 144 -8.49 -0.70 -24.08
C ASP A 144 -7.20 0.08 -23.82
N ILE A 145 -7.31 1.40 -23.65
CA ILE A 145 -6.19 2.28 -23.35
C ILE A 145 -5.69 2.01 -21.94
N ALA A 146 -6.56 2.17 -20.92
CA ALA A 146 -6.18 2.05 -19.52
C ALA A 146 -5.51 0.69 -19.23
N LYS A 147 -6.12 -0.41 -19.69
CA LYS A 147 -5.56 -1.76 -19.57
C LYS A 147 -4.19 -1.91 -20.26
N THR A 148 -4.00 -1.29 -21.42
CA THR A 148 -2.71 -1.36 -22.12
C THR A 148 -1.66 -0.51 -21.41
N LEU A 149 -2.01 0.68 -20.91
CA LEU A 149 -1.09 1.53 -20.15
C LEU A 149 -0.63 0.82 -18.89
N LEU A 150 -1.52 0.19 -18.13
CA LEU A 150 -1.14 -0.63 -16.98
C LEU A 150 -0.14 -1.74 -17.37
N LYS A 151 -0.38 -2.45 -18.48
CA LYS A 151 0.57 -3.45 -19.00
C LYS A 151 1.92 -2.83 -19.38
N VAL A 152 1.94 -1.63 -19.99
CA VAL A 152 3.17 -0.92 -20.34
C VAL A 152 3.97 -0.63 -19.08
N LEU A 153 3.32 -0.12 -18.04
CA LEU A 153 3.96 0.27 -16.79
C LEU A 153 4.55 -0.97 -16.09
N PHE A 154 3.82 -2.07 -16.04
CA PHE A 154 4.33 -3.35 -15.53
C PHE A 154 5.51 -3.91 -16.35
N THR A 155 5.48 -3.73 -17.67
CA THR A 155 6.57 -4.16 -18.55
C THR A 155 7.81 -3.28 -18.37
N LEU A 156 7.62 -1.97 -18.17
CA LEU A 156 8.71 -1.04 -17.86
C LEU A 156 9.39 -1.40 -16.55
N ASP A 157 8.65 -1.85 -15.55
CA ASP A 157 9.22 -2.29 -14.27
C ASP A 157 10.21 -3.43 -14.43
N HIS A 158 9.79 -4.48 -15.14
CA HIS A 158 10.63 -5.65 -15.39
C HIS A 158 11.87 -5.29 -16.19
N LEU A 159 11.75 -4.31 -17.10
CA LEU A 159 12.86 -3.83 -17.92
C LEU A 159 13.81 -2.92 -17.14
N LEU A 160 13.27 -1.93 -16.43
CA LEU A 160 14.03 -0.79 -15.89
C LEU A 160 14.50 -1.01 -14.47
N ALA A 161 13.79 -1.75 -13.63
CA ALA A 161 14.22 -1.96 -12.25
C ALA A 161 15.57 -2.70 -12.14
N PRO A 162 15.87 -3.75 -12.94
CA PRO A 162 17.20 -4.37 -12.92
C PRO A 162 18.32 -3.45 -13.44
N ILE A 163 17.98 -2.43 -14.25
CA ILE A 163 18.95 -1.54 -14.91
C ILE A 163 19.25 -0.31 -14.06
N LEU A 164 18.19 0.31 -13.53
CA LEU A 164 18.23 1.60 -12.83
C LEU A 164 18.12 1.44 -11.30
N GLY A 165 17.83 0.23 -10.80
CA GLY A 165 17.83 -0.11 -9.39
C GLY A 165 16.88 0.76 -8.54
N GLU A 166 17.33 1.08 -7.32
CA GLU A 166 16.55 1.85 -6.35
C GLU A 166 16.12 3.23 -6.86
N THR A 167 16.90 3.85 -7.76
CA THR A 167 16.56 5.17 -8.31
C THR A 167 15.24 5.11 -9.10
N TYR A 168 15.00 4.02 -9.83
CA TYR A 168 13.74 3.80 -10.53
C TYR A 168 12.57 3.61 -9.55
N THR A 169 12.76 2.77 -8.54
CA THR A 169 11.71 2.44 -7.57
C THR A 169 11.31 3.65 -6.72
N ARG A 170 12.27 4.47 -6.29
CA ARG A 170 11.99 5.69 -5.51
C ARG A 170 11.29 6.76 -6.34
N ALA A 171 11.64 6.89 -7.62
CA ALA A 171 11.20 8.01 -8.43
C ALA A 171 9.80 7.85 -9.04
N GLN A 172 9.24 6.63 -9.06
CA GLN A 172 7.86 6.41 -9.52
C GLN A 172 6.80 7.04 -8.61
N GLY A 173 7.13 7.40 -7.37
CA GLY A 173 6.28 8.19 -6.50
C GLY A 173 5.05 7.47 -5.91
N ARG A 174 4.61 6.33 -6.46
CA ARG A 174 3.75 5.32 -5.83
C ARG A 174 3.88 3.98 -6.55
N VAL A 175 3.97 2.92 -5.77
CA VAL A 175 3.96 1.53 -6.25
C VAL A 175 2.75 0.91 -5.61
N ASP A 176 1.79 0.42 -6.40
CA ASP A 176 0.83 -0.57 -5.92
C ASP A 176 1.61 -1.60 -5.07
N LEU A 177 1.15 -1.92 -3.87
CA LEU A 177 1.86 -2.79 -2.94
C LEU A 177 2.35 -4.08 -3.62
N GLU A 178 1.53 -4.69 -4.48
CA GLU A 178 1.91 -5.89 -5.24
C GLU A 178 3.06 -5.61 -6.20
N ARG A 179 2.95 -4.51 -6.94
CA ARG A 179 3.97 -4.06 -7.86
C ARG A 179 5.29 -3.77 -7.15
N ALA A 180 5.25 -3.04 -6.03
CA ALA A 180 6.42 -2.75 -5.20
C ALA A 180 7.09 -4.02 -4.71
N TYR A 181 6.27 -4.98 -4.28
CA TYR A 181 6.75 -6.26 -3.78
C TYR A 181 7.45 -7.06 -4.87
N ASN A 182 6.82 -7.19 -6.04
CA ASN A 182 7.40 -7.88 -7.20
C ASN A 182 8.69 -7.20 -7.68
N LEU A 183 8.72 -5.86 -7.69
CA LEU A 183 9.90 -5.07 -8.01
C LEU A 183 11.03 -5.29 -7.01
N THR A 184 10.71 -5.29 -5.71
CA THR A 184 11.69 -5.56 -4.65
C THR A 184 12.29 -6.96 -4.83
N LYS A 185 11.45 -7.95 -5.15
CA LYS A 185 11.90 -9.31 -5.46
C LYS A 185 12.80 -9.37 -6.69
N ALA A 186 12.46 -8.63 -7.74
CA ALA A 186 13.27 -8.58 -8.96
C ALA A 186 14.63 -7.90 -8.73
N ALA A 187 14.68 -6.84 -7.93
CA ALA A 187 15.89 -6.06 -7.68
C ALA A 187 16.83 -6.71 -6.66
N HIS A 188 16.27 -7.33 -5.61
CA HIS A 188 17.05 -7.81 -4.45
C HIS A 188 16.95 -9.32 -4.23
N GLY A 189 16.16 -10.04 -5.02
CA GLY A 189 15.82 -11.44 -4.77
C GLY A 189 14.71 -11.59 -3.71
N GLU A 190 14.44 -12.82 -3.29
CA GLU A 190 13.46 -13.11 -2.24
C GLU A 190 13.78 -12.35 -0.94
N LEU A 191 12.74 -11.90 -0.22
CA LEU A 191 12.95 -11.26 1.07
C LEU A 191 13.58 -12.26 2.05
N GLU A 192 14.63 -11.81 2.74
CA GLU A 192 15.37 -12.63 3.70
C GLU A 192 14.47 -13.13 4.85
N ASN A 193 13.53 -12.29 5.29
CA ASN A 193 12.53 -12.64 6.28
C ASN A 193 11.28 -13.24 5.62
N LYS A 194 11.16 -14.57 5.67
CA LYS A 194 10.02 -15.30 5.10
C LYS A 194 8.66 -14.94 5.71
N VAL A 195 8.62 -14.57 6.99
CA VAL A 195 7.37 -14.14 7.65
C VAL A 195 6.95 -12.77 7.12
N LYS A 196 7.90 -11.89 6.83
CA LYS A 196 7.63 -10.59 6.20
C LYS A 196 7.10 -10.77 4.78
N ALA A 197 7.70 -11.65 3.99
CA ALA A 197 7.20 -12.02 2.66
C ALA A 197 5.75 -12.49 2.72
N GLN A 198 5.47 -13.49 3.57
CA GLN A 198 4.12 -14.00 3.78
C GLN A 198 3.14 -12.92 4.25
N ALA A 199 3.57 -12.01 5.13
CA ALA A 199 2.74 -10.91 5.61
C ALA A 199 2.39 -9.92 4.50
N VAL A 200 3.34 -9.59 3.63
CA VAL A 200 3.12 -8.70 2.47
C VAL A 200 2.21 -9.37 1.45
N GLU A 201 2.45 -10.64 1.11
CA GLU A 201 1.61 -11.41 0.19
C GLU A 201 0.18 -11.56 0.71
N GLY A 202 0.02 -11.90 2.00
CA GLY A 202 -1.29 -11.97 2.65
C GLY A 202 -2.02 -10.63 2.66
N LEU A 203 -1.29 -9.52 2.87
CA LEU A 203 -1.86 -8.17 2.81
C LEU A 203 -2.28 -7.78 1.38
N ILE A 204 -1.46 -8.08 0.36
CA ILE A 204 -1.79 -7.85 -1.05
C ILE A 204 -3.11 -8.57 -1.39
N ALA A 205 -3.18 -9.87 -1.12
CA ALA A 205 -4.36 -10.68 -1.42
C ALA A 205 -5.61 -10.17 -0.69
N ALA A 206 -5.46 -9.76 0.58
CA ALA A 206 -6.54 -9.22 1.38
C ALA A 206 -7.06 -7.87 0.86
N LEU A 207 -6.18 -6.94 0.48
CA LEU A 207 -6.55 -5.65 -0.08
C LEU A 207 -7.21 -5.80 -1.46
N GLN A 208 -6.71 -6.70 -2.30
CA GLN A 208 -7.32 -7.03 -3.59
C GLN A 208 -8.72 -7.61 -3.43
N ALA A 209 -8.92 -8.56 -2.50
CA ALA A 209 -10.23 -9.14 -2.21
C ALA A 209 -11.24 -8.07 -1.74
N ALA A 210 -10.78 -7.08 -0.97
CA ALA A 210 -11.59 -5.96 -0.51
C ALA A 210 -11.72 -4.81 -1.55
N LYS A 211 -11.06 -4.93 -2.71
CA LYS A 211 -10.97 -3.89 -3.76
C LYS A 211 -10.44 -2.57 -3.22
N ILE A 212 -9.33 -2.63 -2.48
CA ILE A 212 -8.66 -1.49 -1.87
C ILE A 212 -7.26 -1.38 -2.45
N ASN A 213 -6.95 -0.20 -2.97
CA ASN A 213 -5.62 0.12 -3.48
C ASN A 213 -4.76 0.67 -2.36
N ALA A 214 -3.50 0.24 -2.29
CA ALA A 214 -2.54 0.75 -1.32
C ALA A 214 -1.13 0.78 -1.89
N SER A 215 -0.30 1.67 -1.36
CA SER A 215 1.12 1.77 -1.70
C SER A 215 2.03 1.26 -0.58
N VAL A 216 3.36 1.44 -0.75
CA VAL A 216 4.33 1.15 0.32
C VAL A 216 5.49 2.17 0.32
N PRO A 217 5.88 2.71 1.50
CA PRO A 217 5.10 2.71 2.74
C PRO A 217 3.81 3.51 2.57
N ASP A 218 2.74 3.12 3.24
CA ASP A 218 1.43 3.79 3.15
C ASP A 218 0.58 3.53 4.40
N VAL A 219 -0.53 4.26 4.52
CA VAL A 219 -1.56 4.02 5.53
C VAL A 219 -2.95 4.05 4.93
N VAL A 220 -3.68 2.97 5.16
CA VAL A 220 -5.03 2.74 4.62
C VAL A 220 -6.06 2.86 5.73
N LEU A 221 -7.15 3.58 5.46
CA LEU A 221 -8.32 3.65 6.33
C LEU A 221 -9.48 2.89 5.69
N ILE A 222 -10.10 1.98 6.45
CA ILE A 222 -11.31 1.26 6.06
C ILE A 222 -12.38 1.53 7.10
N THR A 223 -13.46 2.20 6.70
CA THR A 223 -14.62 2.48 7.57
C THR A 223 -15.79 1.54 7.29
N ASP A 224 -15.75 0.81 6.17
CA ASP A 224 -16.73 -0.21 5.80
C ASP A 224 -16.47 -1.50 6.61
N PRO A 225 -17.40 -1.93 7.49
CA PRO A 225 -17.23 -3.12 8.32
C PRO A 225 -17.06 -4.41 7.50
N GLU A 226 -17.75 -4.53 6.36
CA GLU A 226 -17.69 -5.72 5.52
C GLU A 226 -16.32 -5.84 4.86
N LYS A 227 -15.80 -4.73 4.31
CA LYS A 227 -14.44 -4.70 3.75
C LYS A 227 -13.37 -4.93 4.83
N ALA A 228 -13.54 -4.36 6.02
CA ALA A 228 -12.62 -4.60 7.13
C ALA A 228 -12.59 -6.08 7.53
N ASN A 229 -13.76 -6.73 7.58
CA ASN A 229 -13.87 -8.16 7.84
C ASN A 229 -13.15 -8.97 6.76
N ILE A 230 -13.38 -8.66 5.48
CA ILE A 230 -12.71 -9.33 4.36
C ILE A 230 -11.20 -9.24 4.52
N VAL A 231 -10.66 -8.04 4.75
CA VAL A 231 -9.20 -7.86 4.88
C VAL A 231 -8.64 -8.69 6.02
N LEU A 232 -9.23 -8.58 7.21
CA LEU A 232 -8.77 -9.27 8.41
C LEU A 232 -8.83 -10.80 8.26
N GLN A 233 -9.97 -11.32 7.77
CA GLN A 233 -10.18 -12.75 7.56
C GLN A 233 -9.25 -13.31 6.49
N HIS A 234 -9.02 -12.58 5.40
CA HIS A 234 -8.07 -12.99 4.36
C HIS A 234 -6.65 -13.06 4.89
N MET A 235 -6.19 -12.04 5.61
CA MET A 235 -4.85 -12.03 6.19
C MET A 235 -4.61 -13.21 7.15
N GLU A 236 -5.59 -13.52 8.00
CA GLU A 236 -5.49 -14.63 8.94
C GLU A 236 -5.60 -16.00 8.25
N LYS A 237 -6.71 -16.28 7.56
CA LYS A 237 -7.05 -17.62 7.07
C LYS A 237 -6.31 -17.99 5.80
N GLN A 238 -6.26 -17.08 4.83
CA GLN A 238 -5.62 -17.34 3.53
C GLN A 238 -4.15 -16.96 3.55
N GLY A 239 -3.80 -15.85 4.20
CA GLY A 239 -2.42 -15.45 4.43
C GLY A 239 -1.69 -16.34 5.44
N GLY A 240 -2.42 -17.11 6.27
CA GLY A 240 -1.83 -17.98 7.30
C GLY A 240 -1.09 -17.20 8.37
N LEU A 241 -1.43 -15.92 8.56
CA LEU A 241 -0.76 -15.04 9.51
C LEU A 241 -1.33 -15.25 10.91
N ARG A 242 -0.45 -15.18 11.90
CA ARG A 242 -0.84 -15.13 13.31
C ARG A 242 -0.67 -13.72 13.83
N PHE A 243 -1.73 -13.19 14.43
CA PHE A 243 -1.71 -11.89 15.05
C PHE A 243 -1.43 -11.99 16.55
N SER A 244 -0.64 -11.05 17.04
CA SER A 244 -0.64 -10.64 18.44
C SER A 244 -1.49 -9.38 18.57
N SER A 245 -2.00 -9.10 19.77
CA SER A 245 -2.81 -7.91 20.02
C SER A 245 -2.46 -7.22 21.33
N ASP A 246 -2.42 -5.90 21.30
CA ASP A 246 -2.49 -5.04 22.48
C ASP A 246 -3.89 -4.40 22.54
N VAL A 247 -4.53 -4.47 23.70
CA VAL A 247 -5.89 -3.96 23.93
C VAL A 247 -5.86 -2.73 24.83
N VAL A 248 -6.83 -1.83 24.65
CA VAL A 248 -6.91 -0.54 25.36
C VAL A 248 -6.88 -0.65 26.89
N ASN A 249 -7.39 -1.75 27.46
CA ASN A 249 -7.35 -2.02 28.89
C ASN A 249 -5.98 -2.49 29.41
N GLY A 250 -4.97 -2.56 28.53
CA GLY A 250 -3.61 -3.00 28.85
C GLY A 250 -3.40 -4.51 28.75
N HIS A 251 -4.43 -5.29 28.40
CA HIS A 251 -4.26 -6.70 28.09
C HIS A 251 -3.44 -6.84 26.80
N CYS A 252 -2.60 -7.87 26.77
CA CYS A 252 -1.88 -8.26 25.58
C CYS A 252 -2.10 -9.76 25.34
N SER A 253 -2.11 -10.17 24.08
CA SER A 253 -2.22 -11.55 23.66
C SER A 253 -1.17 -11.83 22.59
N GLY A 254 -0.47 -12.95 22.72
CA GLY A 254 0.42 -13.44 21.70
C GLY A 254 -0.36 -13.97 20.50
N HIS A 255 -1.50 -14.64 20.71
CA HIS A 255 -2.32 -15.24 19.67
C HIS A 255 -3.77 -14.76 19.70
N THR A 256 -4.13 -13.99 18.68
CA THR A 256 -5.45 -13.38 18.52
C THR A 256 -6.10 -13.84 17.23
N GLN A 257 -7.36 -14.29 17.34
CA GLN A 257 -8.21 -14.70 16.25
C GLN A 257 -9.32 -13.70 16.02
N ILE A 258 -9.63 -13.47 14.75
CA ILE A 258 -10.68 -12.53 14.35
C ILE A 258 -11.92 -13.37 14.05
N ILE A 259 -12.93 -13.27 14.91
CA ILE A 259 -14.11 -14.13 14.81
C ILE A 259 -15.06 -13.57 13.76
N SER A 260 -15.46 -12.30 13.91
CA SER A 260 -16.37 -11.64 12.98
C SER A 260 -16.42 -10.13 13.17
N ILE A 261 -16.73 -9.42 12.10
CA ILE A 261 -17.28 -8.06 12.13
C ILE A 261 -18.65 -8.14 11.44
N SER A 262 -19.73 -7.89 12.19
CA SER A 262 -21.10 -7.93 11.67
C SER A 262 -21.45 -6.67 10.88
N GLN A 263 -22.53 -6.74 10.09
CA GLN A 263 -22.98 -5.61 9.27
C GLN A 263 -23.42 -4.39 10.09
N ASP A 264 -23.93 -4.61 11.31
CA ASP A 264 -24.28 -3.57 12.27
C ASP A 264 -23.06 -3.06 13.08
N GLY A 265 -21.85 -3.51 12.72
CA GLY A 265 -20.58 -3.04 13.26
C GLY A 265 -20.14 -3.74 14.54
N HIS A 266 -20.93 -4.65 15.12
CA HIS A 266 -20.48 -5.43 16.27
C HIS A 266 -19.37 -6.40 15.87
N SER A 267 -18.28 -6.35 16.60
CA SER A 267 -17.07 -7.11 16.30
C SER A 267 -16.68 -7.97 17.48
N VAL A 268 -16.24 -9.19 17.17
CA VAL A 268 -15.76 -10.16 18.15
C VAL A 268 -14.36 -10.58 17.76
N LEU A 269 -13.45 -10.43 18.71
CA LEU A 269 -12.05 -10.84 18.61
C LEU A 269 -11.73 -11.73 19.81
N TYR A 270 -11.02 -12.83 19.58
CA TYR A 270 -10.72 -13.81 20.62
C TYR A 270 -9.21 -13.90 20.85
N ALA A 271 -8.79 -13.60 22.08
CA ALA A 271 -7.42 -13.75 22.52
C ALA A 271 -7.23 -15.16 23.10
N ASN A 272 -6.66 -16.06 22.30
CA ASN A 272 -6.56 -17.48 22.66
C ASN A 272 -5.67 -17.71 23.89
N ASP A 273 -4.59 -16.96 24.04
CA ASP A 273 -3.66 -17.14 25.15
C ASP A 273 -4.28 -16.78 26.51
N ASN A 274 -5.27 -15.89 26.48
CA ASN A 274 -6.00 -15.42 27.67
C ASN A 274 -7.41 -16.05 27.76
N GLU A 275 -7.74 -16.91 26.80
CA GLU A 275 -9.06 -17.52 26.61
C GLU A 275 -10.25 -16.53 26.63
N CYS A 276 -10.02 -15.28 26.23
CA CYS A 276 -11.00 -14.21 26.42
C CYS A 276 -11.50 -13.57 25.12
N GLY A 277 -12.79 -13.24 25.10
CA GLY A 277 -13.47 -12.55 24.01
C GLY A 277 -13.48 -11.03 24.21
N TYR A 278 -13.28 -10.27 23.13
CA TYR A 278 -13.41 -8.83 23.10
C TYR A 278 -14.53 -8.43 22.13
N LEU A 279 -15.56 -7.79 22.68
CA LEU A 279 -16.71 -7.28 21.97
C LEU A 279 -16.61 -5.76 21.86
N PHE A 280 -16.77 -5.21 20.67
CA PHE A 280 -16.72 -3.77 20.45
C PHE A 280 -17.56 -3.38 19.23
N LYS A 281 -17.89 -2.10 19.09
CA LYS A 281 -18.64 -1.60 17.92
C LYS A 281 -17.68 -0.93 16.96
N PHE A 282 -17.31 -1.62 15.89
CA PHE A 282 -16.38 -1.16 14.87
C PHE A 282 -16.73 0.24 14.34
N SER A 283 -15.74 1.13 14.32
CA SER A 283 -15.81 2.46 13.71
C SER A 283 -14.75 2.72 12.66
N GLY A 284 -13.73 1.86 12.58
CA GLY A 284 -12.69 1.95 11.57
C GLY A 284 -11.53 0.99 11.78
N LEU A 285 -10.87 0.67 10.68
CA LEU A 285 -9.63 -0.08 10.60
C LEU A 285 -8.58 0.81 9.95
N VAL A 286 -7.45 1.00 10.62
CA VAL A 286 -6.27 1.66 10.02
C VAL A 286 -5.17 0.62 9.85
N ILE A 287 -4.65 0.48 8.63
CA ILE A 287 -3.53 -0.42 8.33
C ILE A 287 -2.33 0.44 7.96
N TYR A 288 -1.26 0.33 8.74
CA TYR A 288 0.03 0.91 8.40
C TYR A 288 0.90 -0.11 7.67
N ILE A 289 1.19 0.18 6.41
CA ILE A 289 2.00 -0.62 5.50
C ILE A 289 3.44 -0.12 5.58
N THR A 290 4.25 -0.84 6.34
CA THR A 290 5.69 -0.55 6.50
C THR A 290 6.50 -0.85 5.23
N ALA A 291 7.70 -0.28 5.12
CA ALA A 291 8.65 -0.59 4.05
C ALA A 291 8.90 -2.11 3.87
N LEU A 292 9.17 -2.54 2.64
CA LEU A 292 9.32 -3.94 2.27
C LEU A 292 10.65 -4.56 2.71
N THR A 293 11.71 -3.75 2.74
CA THR A 293 13.10 -4.21 2.96
C THR A 293 13.47 -4.39 4.43
N ASN A 294 12.57 -4.04 5.37
CA ASN A 294 12.80 -4.20 6.80
C ASN A 294 11.98 -5.37 7.38
N SER A 295 12.27 -5.71 8.64
CA SER A 295 11.53 -6.75 9.38
C SER A 295 10.34 -6.20 10.19
N ALA A 296 9.87 -4.99 9.88
CA ALA A 296 8.75 -4.39 10.60
C ALA A 296 7.41 -5.05 10.21
N SER A 297 6.54 -5.23 11.19
CA SER A 297 5.18 -5.73 11.00
C SER A 297 4.32 -4.67 10.32
N PRO A 298 3.43 -5.03 9.37
CA PRO A 298 2.27 -4.20 9.14
C PRO A 298 1.49 -4.07 10.46
N LEU A 299 1.06 -2.86 10.79
CA LEU A 299 0.31 -2.58 12.02
C LEU A 299 -1.15 -2.34 11.68
N ILE A 300 -2.03 -3.00 12.40
CA ILE A 300 -3.48 -2.88 12.20
C ILE A 300 -4.06 -2.27 13.47
N TYR A 301 -4.84 -1.21 13.32
CA TYR A 301 -5.47 -0.50 14.42
C TYR A 301 -6.98 -0.56 14.26
N LEU A 302 -7.66 -1.10 15.26
CA LEU A 302 -9.12 -1.21 15.31
C LEU A 302 -9.67 -0.13 16.22
N PHE A 303 -10.65 0.60 15.70
CA PHE A 303 -11.36 1.66 16.39
C PHE A 303 -12.78 1.22 16.73
N SER A 304 -13.24 1.65 17.91
CA SER A 304 -14.62 1.43 18.37
C SER A 304 -15.40 2.75 18.37
N GLU A 305 -16.71 2.66 18.19
CA GLU A 305 -17.68 3.66 18.63
C GLU A 305 -17.96 3.47 20.12
N PRO A 306 -18.36 4.54 20.84
CA PRO A 306 -18.84 4.38 22.19
C PRO A 306 -20.17 3.61 22.20
N ILE A 307 -20.33 2.73 23.17
CA ILE A 307 -21.56 1.96 23.39
C ILE A 307 -21.93 1.94 24.87
N GLU A 308 -23.21 1.77 25.15
CA GLU A 308 -23.70 1.65 26.52
C GLU A 308 -23.40 0.26 27.10
N PRO A 309 -23.19 0.17 28.43
CA PRO A 309 -23.12 -1.11 29.11
C PRO A 309 -24.47 -1.82 29.04
N ILE A 310 -24.43 -3.14 29.20
CA ILE A 310 -25.62 -4.00 29.20
C ILE A 310 -25.81 -4.65 30.58
N GLY A 311 -27.06 -4.92 30.97
CA GLY A 311 -27.40 -5.45 32.29
C GLY A 311 -27.67 -4.38 33.35
N ASP A 312 -28.29 -4.79 34.46
CA ASP A 312 -28.79 -3.88 35.50
C ASP A 312 -27.69 -3.39 36.47
N ASP A 313 -26.73 -4.26 36.81
CA ASP A 313 -25.54 -3.92 37.62
C ASP A 313 -24.26 -4.47 36.95
N PRO A 314 -23.74 -3.75 35.93
CA PRO A 314 -22.54 -4.18 35.22
C PRO A 314 -21.27 -3.90 36.02
N LEU A 315 -20.29 -4.82 35.94
CA LEU A 315 -18.94 -4.56 36.42
C LEU A 315 -18.14 -3.79 35.36
N LEU A 316 -17.72 -2.59 35.74
CA LEU A 316 -17.00 -1.67 34.85
C LEU A 316 -15.54 -1.50 35.29
N ASP A 317 -14.64 -1.54 34.31
CA ASP A 317 -13.23 -1.18 34.44
C ASP A 317 -13.00 0.16 33.73
N ILE A 318 -12.61 1.17 34.50
CA ILE A 318 -12.50 2.55 34.05
C ILE A 318 -11.05 2.99 34.18
N GLY A 319 -10.37 3.03 33.04
CA GLY A 319 -9.05 3.62 32.93
C GLY A 319 -9.12 5.10 32.59
N LYS A 320 -7.96 5.76 32.56
CA LYS A 320 -7.85 7.18 32.15
C LYS A 320 -8.43 7.45 30.76
N ASN A 321 -8.29 6.47 29.86
CA ASN A 321 -8.55 6.62 28.43
C ASN A 321 -9.53 5.55 27.89
N TYR A 322 -10.12 4.74 28.75
CA TYR A 322 -10.97 3.63 28.33
C TYR A 322 -12.06 3.33 29.35
N LYS A 323 -13.11 2.69 28.86
CA LYS A 323 -14.17 2.10 29.67
C LYS A 323 -14.46 0.72 29.10
N VAL A 324 -14.35 -0.32 29.92
CA VAL A 324 -14.63 -1.71 29.52
C VAL A 324 -15.59 -2.31 30.53
N GLN A 325 -16.54 -3.11 30.05
CA GLN A 325 -17.40 -3.94 30.89
C GLN A 325 -16.88 -5.37 30.89
N LYS A 326 -16.91 -6.01 32.06
CA LYS A 326 -16.51 -7.40 32.25
C LYS A 326 -17.75 -8.30 32.28
N GLY A 327 -17.64 -9.48 31.69
CA GLY A 327 -18.68 -10.50 31.64
C GLY A 327 -18.07 -11.87 31.35
N ALA A 328 -18.94 -12.84 31.11
CA ALA A 328 -18.56 -14.22 30.84
C ALA A 328 -19.44 -14.82 29.75
N VAL A 329 -18.94 -15.83 29.05
CA VAL A 329 -19.67 -16.65 28.09
C VAL A 329 -19.65 -18.10 28.56
N LEU A 330 -20.81 -18.70 28.80
CA LEU A 330 -20.91 -20.09 29.26
C LEU A 330 -20.50 -21.08 28.16
N ASP A 331 -19.78 -22.15 28.54
CA ASP A 331 -19.31 -23.15 27.57
C ASP A 331 -20.42 -24.07 27.06
N GLU A 332 -21.50 -24.28 27.83
CA GLU A 332 -22.56 -25.23 27.47
C GLU A 332 -23.42 -24.77 26.29
N ASP A 333 -23.80 -23.49 26.28
CA ASP A 333 -24.77 -22.92 25.33
C ASP A 333 -24.34 -21.59 24.71
N GLY A 334 -23.22 -21.01 25.16
CA GLY A 334 -22.74 -19.71 24.70
C GLY A 334 -23.53 -18.53 25.28
N GLU A 335 -24.30 -18.73 26.36
CA GLU A 335 -25.01 -17.64 27.02
C GLU A 335 -24.02 -16.58 27.55
N GLU A 336 -24.29 -15.31 27.25
CA GLU A 336 -23.49 -14.20 27.73
C GLU A 336 -24.05 -13.63 29.04
N ILE A 337 -23.24 -13.64 30.10
CA ILE A 337 -23.60 -13.11 31.42
C ILE A 337 -22.80 -11.84 31.69
N TRP A 338 -23.53 -10.74 31.95
CA TRP A 338 -22.99 -9.39 32.06
C TRP A 338 -23.23 -8.74 33.44
N SER A 339 -23.39 -9.54 34.49
CA SER A 339 -23.64 -9.09 35.87
C SER A 339 -22.38 -9.00 36.72
N ARG A 340 -22.28 -7.97 37.56
CA ARG A 340 -21.22 -7.82 38.56
C ARG A 340 -21.10 -9.02 39.49
N GLU A 341 -22.22 -9.48 40.04
CA GLU A 341 -22.27 -10.59 41.00
C GLU A 341 -21.60 -11.85 40.44
N PHE A 342 -22.01 -12.29 39.24
CA PHE A 342 -21.42 -13.45 38.58
C PHE A 342 -19.91 -13.30 38.38
N TYR A 343 -19.46 -12.14 37.90
CA TYR A 343 -18.04 -11.94 37.61
C TYR A 343 -17.19 -11.89 38.88
N GLU A 344 -17.68 -11.24 39.94
CA GLU A 344 -17.00 -11.20 41.24
C GLU A 344 -16.93 -12.60 41.88
N GLN A 345 -17.98 -13.40 41.74
CA GLN A 345 -17.99 -14.81 42.18
C GLN A 345 -16.99 -15.66 41.38
N SER A 346 -17.01 -15.58 40.05
CA SER A 346 -16.05 -16.28 39.18
C SER A 346 -14.60 -15.96 39.57
N ASN A 347 -14.30 -14.69 39.74
CA ASN A 347 -12.97 -14.26 40.15
C ASN A 347 -12.60 -14.80 41.54
N ALA A 348 -13.55 -14.87 42.49
CA ALA A 348 -13.31 -15.47 43.81
C ALA A 348 -13.00 -16.98 43.74
N GLU A 349 -13.71 -17.72 42.90
CA GLU A 349 -13.51 -19.17 42.71
C GLU A 349 -12.14 -19.50 42.09
N VAL A 350 -11.67 -18.70 41.13
CA VAL A 350 -10.34 -18.85 40.52
C VAL A 350 -9.22 -18.77 41.56
N TYR A 351 -9.38 -17.94 42.61
CA TYR A 351 -8.37 -17.76 43.66
C TYR A 351 -8.59 -18.60 44.92
N SER A 352 -9.76 -19.23 45.10
CA SER A 352 -10.07 -20.01 46.32
C SER A 352 -9.45 -21.41 46.34
N GLY A 353 -9.13 -21.98 45.17
CA GLY A 353 -8.53 -23.32 45.06
C GLY A 353 -9.48 -24.48 45.39
N GLU A 354 -10.77 -24.20 45.56
CA GLU A 354 -11.83 -25.19 45.78
C GLU A 354 -12.46 -25.65 44.45
N SER A 355 -13.42 -26.58 44.50
CA SER A 355 -14.18 -26.96 43.30
C SER A 355 -15.07 -25.79 42.89
N PRO A 356 -15.06 -25.34 41.62
CA PRO A 356 -15.88 -24.22 41.17
C PRO A 356 -17.37 -24.53 41.35
N GLU A 357 -18.13 -23.56 41.84
CA GLU A 357 -19.59 -23.63 41.96
C GLU A 357 -20.27 -23.15 40.68
N LEU A 358 -19.61 -22.24 39.93
CA LEU A 358 -20.11 -21.74 38.66
C LEU A 358 -19.89 -22.74 37.51
N PRO A 359 -20.79 -22.76 36.50
CA PRO A 359 -20.56 -23.49 35.26
C PRO A 359 -19.26 -23.06 34.56
N ALA A 360 -18.69 -23.96 33.75
CA ALA A 360 -17.52 -23.65 32.92
C ALA A 360 -17.85 -22.49 31.96
N HIS A 361 -16.96 -21.50 31.91
CA HIS A 361 -17.16 -20.27 31.15
C HIS A 361 -15.83 -19.63 30.76
N LYS A 362 -15.90 -18.69 29.83
CA LYS A 362 -14.77 -17.89 29.35
C LYS A 362 -14.99 -16.42 29.62
N ASP A 363 -13.91 -15.70 29.89
CA ASP A 363 -13.97 -14.26 30.09
C ASP A 363 -14.40 -13.52 28.82
N ALA A 364 -15.26 -12.52 28.99
CA ALA A 364 -15.66 -11.61 27.92
C ALA A 364 -15.54 -10.15 28.35
N PHE A 365 -15.05 -9.32 27.44
CA PHE A 365 -14.84 -7.90 27.66
C PHE A 365 -15.57 -7.10 26.59
N ARG A 366 -16.44 -6.19 27.02
CA ARG A 366 -17.14 -5.26 26.13
C ARG A 366 -16.46 -3.89 26.18
N ILE A 367 -15.85 -3.46 25.09
CA ILE A 367 -15.20 -2.15 24.99
C ILE A 367 -16.28 -1.09 24.81
N LEU A 368 -16.46 -0.24 25.83
CA LEU A 368 -17.51 0.79 25.87
C LEU A 368 -17.01 2.16 25.39
N SER A 369 -15.71 2.41 25.50
CA SER A 369 -15.10 3.65 25.03
C SER A 369 -14.94 3.68 23.51
N GLY A 370 -15.23 4.84 22.90
CA GLY A 370 -14.87 5.10 21.51
C GLY A 370 -13.37 5.37 21.33
N GLY A 371 -12.90 5.25 20.09
CA GLY A 371 -11.50 5.51 19.71
C GLY A 371 -10.67 4.23 19.54
N LEU A 372 -9.34 4.38 19.58
CA LEU A 372 -8.40 3.28 19.38
C LEU A 372 -8.59 2.23 20.46
N SER A 373 -8.96 1.01 20.05
CA SER A 373 -9.37 -0.06 20.96
C SER A 373 -8.40 -1.24 20.97
N ILE A 374 -7.94 -1.65 19.80
CA ILE A 374 -7.05 -2.81 19.64
C ILE A 374 -5.97 -2.49 18.60
N CYS A 375 -4.73 -2.88 18.88
CA CYS A 375 -3.63 -2.84 17.93
C CYS A 375 -3.16 -4.28 17.66
N LEU A 376 -3.16 -4.70 16.39
CA LEU A 376 -2.66 -5.99 15.96
C LEU A 376 -1.32 -5.85 15.24
N ASN A 377 -0.47 -6.84 15.43
CA ASN A 377 0.78 -7.02 14.71
C ASN A 377 0.95 -8.49 14.32
N VAL A 378 1.70 -8.75 13.25
CA VAL A 378 2.06 -10.10 12.81
C VAL A 378 3.17 -10.63 13.72
N GLN A 379 2.99 -11.84 14.24
CA GLN A 379 3.98 -12.50 15.09
C GLN A 379 5.33 -12.63 14.36
N LYS A 380 6.43 -12.60 15.14
CA LYS A 380 7.83 -12.73 14.67
C LYS A 380 8.34 -11.58 13.81
N LEU A 381 7.56 -10.52 13.62
CA LEU A 381 8.01 -9.26 13.02
C LEU A 381 8.25 -8.20 14.11
N GLN A 382 9.12 -7.24 13.81
CA GLN A 382 9.40 -6.12 14.70
C GLN A 382 8.21 -5.16 14.74
N TYR A 383 7.84 -4.67 15.91
CA TYR A 383 6.75 -3.71 16.04
C TYR A 383 6.98 -2.76 17.21
N ILE A 384 6.31 -1.61 17.16
CA ILE A 384 6.20 -0.71 18.30
C ILE A 384 5.01 -1.18 19.14
N PRO A 385 5.20 -1.51 20.42
CA PRO A 385 4.10 -1.97 21.27
C PRO A 385 2.94 -0.98 21.34
N GLY A 386 1.72 -1.47 21.18
CA GLY A 386 0.49 -0.67 21.13
C GLY A 386 0.22 0.09 22.44
N HIS A 387 0.67 -0.42 23.59
CA HIS A 387 0.57 0.31 24.87
C HIS A 387 1.25 1.69 24.84
N LYS A 388 2.27 1.91 24.00
CA LYS A 388 2.87 3.23 23.80
C LYS A 388 1.92 4.18 23.08
N MET A 389 1.12 3.66 22.14
CA MET A 389 0.08 4.40 21.42
C MET A 389 -1.07 4.76 22.38
N PHE A 390 -1.63 3.77 23.10
CA PHE A 390 -2.76 3.97 24.02
C PHE A 390 -2.50 5.00 25.13
N ARG A 391 -1.24 5.16 25.58
CA ARG A 391 -0.86 6.14 26.61
C ARG A 391 -0.91 7.60 26.12
N HIS A 392 -0.81 7.83 24.81
CA HIS A 392 -0.77 9.17 24.22
C HIS A 392 -2.07 9.55 23.47
N SER A 393 -3.02 8.62 23.32
CA SER A 393 -4.02 8.68 22.23
C SER A 393 -5.50 8.53 22.64
N ALA A 394 -5.89 8.91 23.85
CA ALA A 394 -7.26 8.76 24.37
C ALA A 394 -8.38 9.34 23.47
N SER A 395 -8.03 10.26 22.58
CA SER A 395 -8.92 10.99 21.67
C SER A 395 -8.53 10.88 20.20
N VAL A 396 -7.60 9.99 19.86
CA VAL A 396 -7.17 9.83 18.47
C VAL A 396 -8.28 9.15 17.69
N SER A 397 -8.85 9.88 16.73
CA SER A 397 -9.74 9.31 15.73
C SER A 397 -8.93 8.54 14.68
N ALA A 398 -9.58 7.62 13.96
CA ALA A 398 -8.95 6.89 12.87
C ALA A 398 -8.35 7.85 11.82
N ASN A 399 -9.09 8.92 11.46
CA ASN A 399 -8.61 9.96 10.55
C ASN A 399 -7.36 10.68 11.09
N SER A 400 -7.36 11.05 12.37
CA SER A 400 -6.22 11.73 12.99
C SER A 400 -4.97 10.84 12.98
N LEU A 401 -5.11 9.54 13.22
CA LEU A 401 -4.00 8.58 13.13
C LEU A 401 -3.47 8.46 11.70
N VAL A 402 -4.36 8.40 10.71
CA VAL A 402 -3.98 8.37 9.29
C VAL A 402 -3.18 9.62 8.93
N THR A 403 -3.65 10.81 9.29
CA THR A 403 -2.92 12.06 9.04
C THR A 403 -1.56 12.05 9.72
N LEU A 404 -1.48 11.61 10.98
CA LEU A 404 -0.22 11.54 11.71
C LEU A 404 0.79 10.61 11.01
N ILE A 405 0.36 9.40 10.63
CA ILE A 405 1.22 8.43 9.96
C ILE A 405 1.63 8.92 8.57
N LYS A 406 0.72 9.54 7.80
CA LYS A 406 1.05 10.12 6.50
C LYS A 406 2.13 11.19 6.61
N ASN A 407 2.00 12.12 7.55
CA ASN A 407 3.01 13.14 7.78
C ASN A 407 4.37 12.53 8.12
N GLN A 408 4.40 11.49 8.95
CA GLN A 408 5.65 10.78 9.28
C GLN A 408 6.25 10.06 8.07
N ILE A 409 5.42 9.51 7.18
CA ILE A 409 5.89 8.92 5.92
C ILE A 409 6.50 10.00 5.03
N ASP A 410 5.81 11.14 4.86
CA ASP A 410 6.27 12.24 4.01
C ASP A 410 7.58 12.86 4.55
N GLU A 411 7.68 13.08 5.87
CA GLU A 411 8.90 13.55 6.53
C GLU A 411 10.08 12.58 6.38
N ALA A 412 9.83 11.26 6.30
CA ALA A 412 10.86 10.27 6.07
C ALA A 412 11.29 10.16 4.58
N ILE A 413 10.51 10.75 3.67
CA ILE A 413 10.77 10.77 2.23
C ILE A 413 11.51 12.06 1.81
N GLU A 414 11.36 13.16 2.54
CA GLU A 414 12.15 14.39 2.31
C GLU A 414 13.59 14.24 2.88
N PRO A 415 14.63 14.50 2.07
CA PRO A 415 16.03 14.27 2.44
C PRO A 415 16.63 15.24 3.46
#